data_AF-A0A7R9MNJ2-F1
#
_entry.id   AF-A0A7R9MNJ2-F1
#
_cell.length_a   1.000
_cell.length_b   1.000
_cell.length_c   1.000
_cell.angle_alpha   90.00
_cell.angle_beta   90.00
_cell.angle_gamma   90.00
#
_symmetry.space_group_name_H-M   'P 1'
#
loop_
_entity.id
_entity.type
_entity.pdbx_description
1 polymer ?
#
loop_
_entity_poly.entity_id
_entity_poly.type
_entity_poly.pdbx_seq_one_letter_code
_entity_poly.pdbx_strand_id
1 'polypeptide(L)'
;MSPGWTDYNKTIQYQGYDVTGSLQTKNAIGVLLGTGWFSSYVGFSGQYNIFGWDQNVLFELHIQYENNKTEIVKSDNTWKVNTGSLIYSDLLMGELYYENREVKGWTSPEFDDSHWPSVVTKSIDKKVALVADRAEPVRVTHELSPKTKYQSKPGVWVFDFEQNMVGWVRISFPKTYDASRVQLRHAEVLNPDGSIYTKNLRSALATDTYVLNKADNSYEISFEPHFTTHGFRYVEITGYPGEPQLTTIKGIVMNSDTPFDSHFEMAASERRHTQRGHEYRVLRLRRPPYVQNGESNQ
;
A
#
# COMPACT_ATOMS: atom_id res chain seq x y z
N MET A 1 1.14 1.05 -6.05
CA MET A 1 2.45 1.65 -5.69
C MET A 1 3.06 2.38 -6.89
N SER A 2 2.32 3.30 -7.49
CA SER A 2 2.84 4.13 -8.59
C SER A 2 3.66 5.31 -8.03
N PRO A 3 4.69 5.81 -8.72
CA PRO A 3 5.16 5.42 -10.05
C PRO A 3 6.25 4.34 -10.08
N GLY A 4 6.48 3.61 -8.98
CA GLY A 4 7.57 2.64 -8.87
C GLY A 4 8.90 3.27 -8.43
N TRP A 5 9.97 2.48 -8.45
CA TRP A 5 11.29 2.86 -7.92
C TRP A 5 12.34 2.99 -9.02
N THR A 6 12.81 4.22 -9.23
CA THR A 6 13.89 4.57 -10.16
C THR A 6 14.89 5.50 -9.46
N ASP A 7 16.02 5.82 -10.12
CA ASP A 7 16.87 6.92 -9.69
C ASP A 7 16.18 8.25 -10.06
N TYR A 8 15.39 8.80 -9.14
CA TYR A 8 14.55 9.98 -9.40
C TYR A 8 15.34 11.25 -9.73
N ASN A 9 16.67 11.26 -9.52
CA ASN A 9 17.56 12.35 -9.98
C ASN A 9 17.89 12.26 -11.48
N LYS A 10 17.56 11.15 -12.12
CA LYS A 10 17.82 10.91 -13.56
C LYS A 10 16.54 10.67 -14.34
N THR A 11 15.64 9.87 -13.79
CA THR A 11 14.45 9.40 -14.50
C THR A 11 13.28 9.27 -13.55
N ILE A 12 12.11 9.73 -13.98
CA ILE A 12 10.83 9.48 -13.30
C ILE A 12 9.89 8.82 -14.31
N GLN A 13 9.28 7.71 -13.89
CA GLN A 13 8.26 7.04 -14.70
C GLN A 13 6.90 7.71 -14.52
N TYR A 14 6.11 7.81 -15.58
CA TYR A 14 4.72 8.27 -15.52
C TYR A 14 3.75 7.21 -16.06
N GLN A 15 2.50 7.30 -15.62
CA GLN A 15 1.40 6.44 -16.04
C GLN A 15 0.41 7.24 -16.90
N GLY A 16 -0.16 6.57 -17.91
CA GLY A 16 -1.27 7.09 -18.71
C GLY A 16 -2.54 6.30 -18.40
N TYR A 17 -3.65 7.01 -18.24
CA TYR A 17 -4.96 6.42 -17.96
C TYR A 17 -6.00 6.96 -18.94
N ASP A 18 -6.80 6.09 -19.54
CA ASP A 18 -8.01 6.52 -20.24
C ASP A 18 -9.10 6.79 -19.20
N VAL A 19 -9.46 8.05 -19.05
CA VAL A 19 -10.49 8.53 -18.11
C VAL A 19 -11.75 9.01 -18.82
N THR A 20 -11.90 8.72 -20.12
CA THR A 20 -13.02 9.21 -20.95
C THR A 20 -14.37 8.90 -20.30
N GLY A 21 -14.56 7.68 -19.81
CA GLY A 21 -15.80 7.25 -19.17
C GLY A 21 -16.04 7.79 -17.75
N SER A 22 -15.05 8.48 -17.16
CA SER A 22 -15.17 9.08 -15.82
C SER A 22 -15.54 10.56 -15.85
N LEU A 23 -15.44 11.22 -17.01
CA LEU A 23 -15.72 12.64 -17.16
C LEU A 23 -17.22 12.94 -17.08
N GLN A 24 -17.54 14.03 -16.40
CA GLN A 24 -18.89 14.56 -16.23
C GLN A 24 -18.92 16.04 -16.64
N THR A 25 -20.08 16.71 -16.51
CA THR A 25 -20.20 18.16 -16.77
C THR A 25 -19.39 19.00 -15.78
N LYS A 26 -19.30 18.57 -14.53
CA LYS A 26 -18.41 19.13 -13.50
C LYS A 26 -17.54 18.02 -12.96
N ASN A 27 -16.26 18.29 -12.76
CA ASN A 27 -15.28 17.29 -12.34
C ASN A 27 -14.44 17.84 -11.20
N ALA A 28 -13.99 16.93 -10.33
CA ALA A 28 -12.90 17.18 -9.40
C ALA A 28 -11.85 16.09 -9.60
N ILE A 29 -10.59 16.46 -9.39
CA ILE A 29 -9.46 15.53 -9.42
C ILE A 29 -8.78 15.64 -8.06
N GLY A 30 -8.69 14.51 -7.36
CA GLY A 30 -7.95 14.40 -6.11
C GLY A 30 -6.75 13.49 -6.28
N VAL A 31 -5.62 13.88 -5.68
CA VAL A 31 -4.40 13.05 -5.66
C VAL A 31 -3.93 12.88 -4.22
N LEU A 32 -3.78 11.64 -3.79
CA LEU A 32 -3.16 11.31 -2.51
C LEU A 32 -1.68 10.99 -2.74
N LEU A 33 -0.79 11.58 -1.93
CA LEU A 33 0.65 11.37 -2.02
C LEU A 33 1.18 10.62 -0.80
N GLY A 34 1.95 9.56 -1.04
CA GLY A 34 2.74 8.86 -0.03
C GLY A 34 4.22 9.18 -0.17
N THR A 35 5.01 8.84 0.84
CA THR A 35 6.47 9.09 0.84
C THR A 35 7.20 8.17 -0.14
N GLY A 36 6.81 6.88 -0.21
CA GLY A 36 7.37 5.86 -1.10
C GLY A 36 8.90 5.77 -1.07
N TRP A 37 9.52 5.18 -2.09
CA TRP A 37 11.00 5.12 -2.17
C TRP A 37 11.67 6.49 -2.30
N PHE A 38 10.91 7.54 -2.61
CA PHE A 38 11.42 8.90 -2.73
C PHE A 38 11.85 9.47 -1.37
N SER A 39 11.04 9.24 -0.33
CA SER A 39 11.22 9.83 1.00
C SER A 39 11.20 8.84 2.18
N SER A 40 10.64 7.64 2.03
CA SER A 40 10.63 6.60 3.08
C SER A 40 12.03 6.13 3.47
N TYR A 41 12.10 5.32 4.53
CA TYR A 41 13.26 4.49 4.80
C TYR A 41 13.50 3.49 3.66
N VAL A 42 14.75 3.32 3.24
CA VAL A 42 15.14 2.39 2.18
C VAL A 42 16.30 1.52 2.64
N GLY A 43 16.18 0.21 2.40
CA GLY A 43 17.23 -0.76 2.69
C GLY A 43 17.46 -0.99 4.18
N PHE A 44 18.71 -1.34 4.54
CA PHE A 44 19.06 -1.80 5.90
C PHE A 44 19.97 -0.83 6.66
N SER A 45 20.43 0.25 6.01
CA SER A 45 21.36 1.23 6.57
C SER A 45 20.67 2.39 7.29
N GLY A 46 19.35 2.39 7.39
CA GLY A 46 18.58 3.48 7.98
C GLY A 46 18.57 4.75 7.11
N GLN A 47 18.88 4.65 5.82
CA GLN A 47 18.74 5.76 4.89
C GLN A 47 17.28 6.17 4.80
N TYR A 48 17.05 7.48 4.87
CA TYR A 48 15.74 8.12 4.90
C TYR A 48 15.83 9.40 4.06
N ASN A 49 14.78 9.76 3.31
CA ASN A 49 14.77 10.92 2.42
C ASN A 49 15.93 10.96 1.40
N ILE A 50 16.18 9.83 0.73
CA ILE A 50 17.28 9.71 -0.24
C ILE A 50 17.17 10.74 -1.38
N PHE A 51 15.94 11.03 -1.84
CA PHE A 51 15.73 11.90 -3.00
C PHE A 51 15.11 13.25 -2.64
N GLY A 52 14.47 13.37 -1.48
CA GLY A 52 13.95 14.64 -1.01
C GLY A 52 12.97 14.50 0.15
N TRP A 53 12.56 15.64 0.69
CA TRP A 53 11.61 15.74 1.80
C TRP A 53 10.19 16.01 1.31
N ASP A 54 10.05 16.81 0.25
CA ASP A 54 8.76 17.26 -0.24
C ASP A 54 8.18 16.25 -1.24
N GLN A 55 6.99 15.70 -0.96
CA GLN A 55 6.26 14.88 -1.92
C GLN A 55 5.67 15.79 -3.00
N ASN A 56 5.88 15.41 -4.26
CA ASN A 56 5.46 16.21 -5.42
C ASN A 56 4.53 15.39 -6.31
N VAL A 57 3.61 16.07 -6.98
CA VAL A 57 2.81 15.50 -8.06
C VAL A 57 3.09 16.28 -9.35
N LEU A 58 3.16 15.55 -10.44
CA LEU A 58 3.05 16.09 -11.79
C LEU A 58 1.94 15.31 -12.48
N PHE A 59 0.92 15.99 -12.97
CA PHE A 59 -0.11 15.36 -13.79
C PHE A 59 -0.62 16.33 -14.86
N GLU A 60 -1.11 15.76 -15.96
CA GLU A 60 -1.86 16.46 -16.99
C GLU A 60 -3.06 15.60 -17.40
N LEU A 61 -4.23 16.22 -17.48
CA LEU A 61 -5.43 15.65 -18.07
C LEU A 61 -5.65 16.34 -19.42
N HIS A 62 -5.60 15.55 -20.48
CA HIS A 62 -5.83 16.00 -21.86
C HIS A 62 -7.26 15.63 -22.27
N ILE A 63 -8.07 16.63 -22.58
CA ILE A 63 -9.47 16.45 -22.99
C ILE A 63 -9.58 16.83 -24.47
N GLN A 64 -10.11 15.92 -25.28
CA GLN A 64 -10.48 16.19 -26.66
C GLN A 64 -12.00 16.18 -26.79
N TYR A 65 -12.57 17.29 -27.22
CA TYR A 65 -14.00 17.43 -27.46
C TYR A 65 -14.37 16.97 -28.87
N GLU A 66 -15.64 16.61 -29.08
CA GLU A 66 -16.17 16.17 -30.39
C GLU A 66 -15.99 17.24 -31.50
N ASN A 67 -15.94 18.52 -31.12
CA ASN A 67 -15.68 19.63 -32.04
C ASN A 67 -14.19 19.86 -32.35
N ASN A 68 -13.31 18.92 -31.98
CA ASN A 68 -11.84 19.00 -32.08
C ASN A 68 -11.16 20.06 -31.20
N LYS A 69 -11.88 20.74 -30.31
CA LYS A 69 -11.26 21.56 -29.27
C LYS A 69 -10.48 20.64 -28.32
N THR A 70 -9.33 21.11 -27.83
CA THR A 70 -8.60 20.46 -26.74
C THR A 70 -8.53 21.35 -25.51
N GLU A 71 -8.48 20.72 -24.35
CA GLU A 71 -8.25 21.36 -23.06
C GLU A 71 -7.24 20.54 -22.27
N ILE A 72 -6.34 21.24 -21.56
CA ILE A 72 -5.35 20.60 -20.70
C ILE A 72 -5.52 21.18 -19.29
N VAL A 73 -5.92 20.30 -18.37
CA VAL A 73 -5.89 20.59 -16.93
C VAL A 73 -4.61 20.01 -16.38
N LYS A 74 -3.79 20.79 -15.68
CA LYS A 74 -2.46 20.38 -15.22
C LYS A 74 -2.24 20.74 -13.76
N SER A 75 -1.26 20.09 -13.14
CA SER A 75 -0.76 20.51 -11.83
C SER A 75 -0.09 21.88 -11.94
N ASP A 76 -0.59 22.86 -11.19
CA ASP A 76 -0.05 24.21 -11.09
C ASP A 76 -0.37 24.85 -9.73
N ASN A 77 -0.21 26.17 -9.59
CA ASN A 77 -0.39 26.90 -8.34
C ASN A 77 -1.87 27.19 -7.99
N THR A 78 -2.83 26.79 -8.82
CA THR A 78 -4.27 26.91 -8.52
C THR A 78 -4.77 25.79 -7.61
N TRP A 79 -3.98 24.72 -7.47
CA TRP A 79 -4.30 23.55 -6.68
C TRP A 79 -4.29 23.82 -5.17
N LYS A 80 -5.12 23.06 -4.46
CA LYS A 80 -5.25 23.08 -3.00
C LYS A 80 -4.70 21.80 -2.38
N VAL A 81 -4.26 21.87 -1.13
CA VAL A 81 -3.70 20.72 -0.39
C VAL A 81 -4.28 20.59 1.00
N ASN A 82 -4.46 19.35 1.45
CA ASN A 82 -4.81 19.00 2.81
C ASN A 82 -4.04 17.74 3.23
N THR A 83 -3.67 17.67 4.51
CA THR A 83 -2.96 16.52 5.07
C THR A 83 -3.85 15.30 5.30
N GLY A 84 -5.17 15.47 5.40
CA GLY A 84 -6.15 14.40 5.53
C GLY A 84 -5.94 13.48 6.74
N SER A 85 -6.44 12.24 6.61
CA SER A 85 -6.44 11.18 7.62
C SER A 85 -5.18 10.33 7.64
N LEU A 86 -4.40 10.29 6.56
CA LEU A 86 -3.13 9.57 6.52
C LEU A 86 -2.01 10.43 7.13
N ILE A 87 -1.60 10.12 8.36
CA ILE A 87 -0.63 10.91 9.14
C ILE A 87 0.81 10.68 8.69
N TYR A 88 1.14 9.41 8.46
CA TYR A 88 2.38 9.03 7.80
C TYR A 88 2.14 7.76 7.00
N SER A 89 2.98 7.61 5.97
CA SER A 89 3.16 6.36 5.26
C SER A 89 4.63 6.09 5.05
N ASP A 90 5.03 4.83 5.21
CA ASP A 90 6.37 4.37 4.94
C ASP A 90 6.36 2.89 4.55
N LEU A 91 7.16 2.55 3.54
CA LEU A 91 7.28 1.19 3.00
C LEU A 91 7.73 0.14 4.02
N LEU A 92 8.57 0.52 4.98
CA LEU A 92 9.15 -0.39 5.98
C LEU A 92 8.47 -0.25 7.34
N MET A 93 7.99 0.94 7.68
CA MET A 93 7.39 1.20 8.99
C MET A 93 5.90 0.90 9.04
N GLY A 94 5.17 1.07 7.92
CA GLY A 94 3.72 0.93 7.84
C GLY A 94 3.00 2.27 7.67
N GLU A 95 1.71 2.31 8.02
CA GLU A 95 0.89 3.53 7.96
C GLU A 95 0.21 3.87 9.28
N LEU A 96 -0.05 5.17 9.47
CA LEU A 96 -0.90 5.67 10.55
C LEU A 96 -2.05 6.48 9.98
N TYR A 97 -3.25 6.02 10.25
CA TYR A 97 -4.49 6.62 9.79
C TYR A 97 -5.32 7.12 10.98
N TYR A 98 -5.80 8.35 10.92
CA TYR A 98 -6.69 8.98 11.89
C TYR A 98 -8.05 9.27 11.25
N GLU A 99 -9.07 8.52 11.65
CA GLU A 99 -10.41 8.61 11.07
C GLU A 99 -11.05 10.00 11.28
N ASN A 100 -10.80 10.65 12.42
CA ASN A 100 -11.32 11.99 12.70
C ASN A 100 -10.80 13.10 11.78
N ARG A 101 -9.80 12.80 10.94
CA ARG A 101 -9.24 13.71 9.96
C ARG A 101 -9.66 13.38 8.53
N GLU A 102 -10.54 12.40 8.35
CA GLU A 102 -11.08 12.08 7.03
C GLU A 102 -11.91 13.25 6.50
N VAL A 103 -11.61 13.69 5.29
CA VAL A 103 -12.34 14.78 4.63
C VAL A 103 -13.30 14.17 3.62
N LYS A 104 -14.56 13.98 4.00
CA LYS A 104 -15.54 13.31 3.12
C LYS A 104 -15.86 14.17 1.90
N GLY A 105 -15.93 13.52 0.74
CA GLY A 105 -16.33 14.17 -0.51
C GLY A 105 -15.26 15.03 -1.18
N TRP A 106 -14.02 15.07 -0.69
CA TRP A 106 -12.94 15.91 -1.24
C TRP A 106 -12.60 15.66 -2.73
N THR A 107 -13.00 14.51 -3.27
CA THR A 107 -12.88 14.16 -4.70
C THR A 107 -14.15 14.45 -5.50
N SER A 108 -15.10 15.20 -4.95
CA SER A 108 -16.37 15.58 -5.58
C SER A 108 -16.28 17.02 -6.12
N PRO A 109 -16.87 17.32 -7.29
CA PRO A 109 -16.92 18.69 -7.84
C PRO A 109 -17.71 19.68 -6.98
N GLU A 110 -18.53 19.20 -6.03
CA GLU A 110 -19.33 20.05 -5.15
C GLU A 110 -18.66 20.29 -3.78
N PHE A 111 -17.41 19.85 -3.61
CA PHE A 111 -16.66 20.06 -2.38
C PHE A 111 -16.18 21.51 -2.23
N ASP A 112 -16.34 22.08 -1.03
CA ASP A 112 -15.80 23.40 -0.70
C ASP A 112 -14.37 23.28 -0.16
N ASP A 113 -13.39 23.58 -1.01
CA ASP A 113 -11.97 23.60 -0.68
C ASP A 113 -11.45 25.02 -0.32
N SER A 114 -12.33 26.00 -0.11
CA SER A 114 -11.94 27.40 0.13
C SER A 114 -11.04 27.59 1.36
N HIS A 115 -11.14 26.70 2.34
CA HIS A 115 -10.32 26.67 3.54
C HIS A 115 -8.99 25.95 3.38
N TRP A 116 -8.75 25.27 2.25
CA TRP A 116 -7.50 24.56 2.02
C TRP A 116 -6.39 25.55 1.60
N PRO A 117 -5.18 25.41 2.14
CA PRO A 117 -4.03 26.15 1.65
C PRO A 117 -3.75 25.79 0.19
N SER A 118 -3.23 26.75 -0.56
CA SER A 118 -2.71 26.50 -1.90
C SER A 118 -1.42 25.69 -1.84
N VAL A 119 -1.18 24.89 -2.89
CA VAL A 119 0.08 24.15 -3.04
C VAL A 119 1.28 25.10 -3.21
N VAL A 120 2.47 24.60 -2.89
CA VAL A 120 3.73 25.20 -3.32
C VAL A 120 4.17 24.54 -4.62
N THR A 121 4.63 25.32 -5.59
CA THR A 121 5.10 24.82 -6.88
C THR A 121 6.62 24.96 -7.02
N LYS A 122 7.21 24.05 -7.79
CA LYS A 122 8.61 24.13 -8.22
C LYS A 122 8.70 23.82 -9.71
N SER A 123 9.69 24.38 -10.38
CA SER A 123 9.98 24.02 -11.77
C SER A 123 10.46 22.59 -11.88
N ILE A 124 10.06 21.89 -12.94
CA ILE A 124 10.59 20.57 -13.28
C ILE A 124 12.08 20.70 -13.57
N ASP A 125 12.89 19.84 -12.97
CA ASP A 125 14.31 19.75 -13.33
C ASP A 125 14.43 19.13 -14.72
N LYS A 126 14.86 19.95 -15.69
CA LYS A 126 15.01 19.55 -17.10
C LYS A 126 16.07 18.46 -17.31
N LYS A 127 16.90 18.17 -16.30
CA LYS A 127 17.87 17.06 -16.34
C LYS A 127 17.22 15.71 -16.03
N VAL A 128 16.05 15.70 -15.42
CA VAL A 128 15.31 14.48 -15.09
C VAL A 128 14.43 14.09 -16.27
N ALA A 129 14.65 12.90 -16.81
CA ALA A 129 13.86 12.37 -17.91
C ALA A 129 12.50 11.88 -17.40
N LEU A 130 11.41 12.35 -17.98
CA LEU A 130 10.09 11.76 -17.82
C LEU A 130 9.91 10.67 -18.88
N VAL A 131 9.69 9.44 -18.43
CA VAL A 131 9.53 8.29 -19.34
C VAL A 131 8.23 7.56 -19.04
N ALA A 132 7.55 7.09 -20.07
CA ALA A 132 6.40 6.22 -19.86
C ALA A 132 6.85 4.96 -19.12
N ASP A 133 6.08 4.54 -18.12
CA ASP A 133 6.32 3.26 -17.47
C ASP A 133 6.17 2.13 -18.51
N ARG A 134 7.12 1.20 -18.50
CA ARG A 134 7.18 0.07 -19.43
C ARG A 134 6.95 -1.26 -18.72
N ALA A 135 6.91 -1.26 -17.39
CA ALA A 135 6.65 -2.46 -16.62
C ALA A 135 5.14 -2.71 -16.51
N GLU A 136 4.76 -3.98 -16.36
CA GLU A 136 3.40 -4.29 -15.90
C GLU A 136 3.19 -3.69 -14.51
N PRO A 137 2.09 -2.95 -14.31
CA PRO A 137 1.85 -2.27 -13.04
C PRO A 137 1.68 -3.28 -11.91
N VAL A 138 2.04 -2.86 -10.71
CA VAL A 138 1.74 -3.64 -9.50
C VAL A 138 0.24 -3.56 -9.22
N ARG A 139 -0.43 -4.72 -9.20
CA ARG A 139 -1.87 -4.85 -8.97
C ARG A 139 -2.18 -5.84 -7.84
N VAL A 140 -3.39 -5.72 -7.29
CA VAL A 140 -3.96 -6.77 -6.43
C VAL A 140 -4.26 -7.97 -7.31
N THR A 141 -3.72 -9.12 -6.94
CA THR A 141 -3.87 -10.35 -7.72
C THR A 141 -4.74 -11.39 -7.02
N HIS A 142 -4.73 -11.43 -5.68
CA HIS A 142 -5.47 -12.41 -4.90
C HIS A 142 -5.91 -11.79 -3.56
N GLU A 143 -7.03 -12.27 -3.03
CA GLU A 143 -7.40 -12.10 -1.63
C GLU A 143 -7.24 -13.44 -0.91
N LEU A 144 -6.61 -13.42 0.27
CA LEU A 144 -6.46 -14.58 1.15
C LEU A 144 -7.25 -14.36 2.44
N SER A 145 -7.98 -15.38 2.88
CA SER A 145 -8.59 -15.40 4.21
C SER A 145 -7.67 -16.11 5.21
N PRO A 146 -7.56 -15.63 6.46
CA PRO A 146 -6.85 -16.37 7.49
C PRO A 146 -7.54 -17.72 7.74
N LYS A 147 -6.75 -18.74 8.04
CA LYS A 147 -7.22 -20.10 8.30
C LYS A 147 -7.47 -20.37 9.77
N THR A 148 -6.64 -19.78 10.62
CA THR A 148 -6.81 -19.87 12.07
C THR A 148 -6.61 -18.50 12.72
N LYS A 149 -7.20 -18.35 13.90
CA LYS A 149 -6.93 -17.24 14.82
C LYS A 149 -6.84 -17.80 16.23
N TYR A 150 -5.99 -17.19 17.05
CA TYR A 150 -5.93 -17.48 18.48
C TYR A 150 -5.52 -16.24 19.24
N GLN A 151 -5.79 -16.26 20.54
CA GLN A 151 -5.40 -15.17 21.43
C GLN A 151 -4.06 -15.55 22.08
N SER A 152 -2.98 -14.83 21.76
CA SER A 152 -1.65 -15.10 22.34
C SER A 152 -1.55 -14.58 23.78
N LYS A 153 -2.24 -13.47 24.06
CA LYS A 153 -2.42 -12.84 25.39
C LYS A 153 -3.78 -12.13 25.42
N PRO A 154 -4.37 -11.82 26.59
CA PRO A 154 -5.63 -11.07 26.65
C PRO A 154 -5.60 -9.80 25.78
N GLY A 155 -6.51 -9.71 24.82
CA GLY A 155 -6.62 -8.60 23.87
C GLY A 155 -5.64 -8.61 22.69
N VAL A 156 -4.78 -9.62 22.57
CA VAL A 156 -3.80 -9.78 21.48
C VAL A 156 -4.16 -10.99 20.63
N TRP A 157 -4.60 -10.74 19.40
CA TRP A 157 -5.07 -11.78 18.48
C TRP A 157 -4.07 -12.03 17.38
N VAL A 158 -3.71 -13.28 17.13
CA VAL A 158 -2.81 -13.67 16.04
C VAL A 158 -3.62 -14.46 15.00
N PHE A 159 -3.55 -14.02 13.76
CA PHE A 159 -4.15 -14.66 12.59
C PHE A 159 -3.07 -15.36 11.77
N ASP A 160 -3.33 -16.59 11.33
CA ASP A 160 -2.45 -17.35 10.43
C ASP A 160 -3.13 -17.53 9.07
N PHE A 161 -2.50 -17.03 8.01
CA PHE A 161 -2.96 -17.21 6.63
C PHE A 161 -2.52 -18.54 6.00
N GLU A 162 -1.69 -19.32 6.69
CA GLU A 162 -1.00 -20.53 6.23
C GLU A 162 -0.06 -20.34 5.02
N GLN A 163 -0.08 -19.14 4.44
CA GLN A 163 0.71 -18.74 3.29
C GLN A 163 1.48 -17.46 3.65
N ASN A 164 2.80 -17.49 3.46
CA ASN A 164 3.61 -16.28 3.52
C ASN A 164 3.46 -15.51 2.19
N MET A 165 2.99 -14.28 2.24
CA MET A 165 2.60 -13.43 1.10
C MET A 165 3.27 -12.05 1.18
N VAL A 166 3.12 -11.26 0.11
CA VAL A 166 3.51 -9.84 0.06
C VAL A 166 2.28 -9.01 -0.27
N GLY A 167 2.04 -7.96 0.51
CA GLY A 167 0.86 -7.13 0.39
C GLY A 167 0.50 -6.45 1.71
N TRP A 168 -0.78 -6.29 1.96
CA TRP A 168 -1.30 -5.69 3.19
C TRP A 168 -2.56 -6.42 3.64
N VAL A 169 -3.19 -5.92 4.70
CA VAL A 169 -4.45 -6.43 5.21
C VAL A 169 -5.57 -5.40 5.02
N ARG A 170 -6.71 -5.85 4.47
CA ARG A 170 -8.00 -5.18 4.62
C ARG A 170 -8.59 -5.60 5.96
N ILE A 171 -8.94 -4.66 6.83
CA ILE A 171 -9.59 -4.90 8.12
C ILE A 171 -10.99 -4.29 8.13
N SER A 172 -12.00 -5.07 8.54
CA SER A 172 -13.38 -4.63 8.75
C SER A 172 -13.68 -4.41 10.24
N PHE A 173 -14.56 -3.46 10.54
CA PHE A 173 -15.00 -3.12 11.90
C PHE A 173 -16.49 -3.38 12.11
N PRO A 174 -16.93 -3.68 13.35
CA PRO A 174 -18.34 -3.82 13.67
C PRO A 174 -19.08 -2.49 13.46
N LYS A 175 -20.41 -2.49 13.38
CA LYS A 175 -21.20 -1.27 13.17
C LYS A 175 -21.23 -0.32 14.38
N THR A 176 -20.93 -0.85 15.57
CA THR A 176 -20.96 -0.10 16.83
C THR A 176 -19.73 -0.46 17.65
N TYR A 177 -18.97 0.56 18.05
CA TYR A 177 -17.77 0.43 18.87
C TYR A 177 -17.36 1.79 19.46
N ASP A 178 -16.67 1.77 20.59
CA ASP A 178 -16.03 2.97 21.14
C ASP A 178 -14.73 3.31 20.40
N ALA A 179 -14.31 4.57 20.49
CA ALA A 179 -13.08 5.03 19.88
C ALA A 179 -11.90 4.15 20.32
N SER A 180 -11.07 3.74 19.36
CA SER A 180 -9.98 2.80 19.62
C SER A 180 -8.77 3.05 18.73
N ARG A 181 -7.60 2.63 19.22
CA ARG A 181 -6.37 2.56 18.45
C ARG A 181 -6.10 1.09 18.13
N VAL A 182 -6.31 0.73 16.87
CA VAL A 182 -6.12 -0.63 16.37
C VAL A 182 -4.77 -0.71 15.69
N GLN A 183 -3.95 -1.69 16.09
CA GLN A 183 -2.64 -1.92 15.48
C GLN A 183 -2.60 -3.30 14.83
N LEU A 184 -2.03 -3.36 13.64
CA LEU A 184 -1.78 -4.57 12.87
C LEU A 184 -0.28 -4.71 12.68
N ARG A 185 0.33 -5.70 13.34
CA ARG A 185 1.75 -6.03 13.14
C ARG A 185 1.89 -7.27 12.27
N HIS A 186 2.83 -7.24 11.35
CA HIS A 186 3.02 -8.28 10.36
C HIS A 186 4.28 -9.12 10.66
N ALA A 187 4.19 -10.44 10.51
CA ALA A 187 5.34 -11.33 10.73
C ALA A 187 5.35 -12.55 9.80
N GLU A 188 6.56 -13.05 9.51
CA GLU A 188 6.75 -14.25 8.70
C GLU A 188 6.66 -15.55 9.52
N VAL A 189 7.03 -15.51 10.80
CA VAL A 189 7.12 -16.67 11.69
C VAL A 189 6.66 -16.31 13.12
N LEU A 190 6.46 -17.35 13.95
CA LEU A 190 6.05 -17.23 15.35
C LEU A 190 7.21 -17.57 16.29
N ASN A 191 7.13 -17.05 17.52
CA ASN A 191 7.88 -17.54 18.67
C ASN A 191 7.31 -18.88 19.17
N PRO A 192 8.07 -19.64 19.98
CA PRO A 192 7.57 -20.88 20.60
C PRO A 192 6.33 -20.70 21.48
N ASP A 193 6.11 -19.50 22.03
CA ASP A 193 4.93 -19.17 22.86
C ASP A 193 3.69 -18.77 22.04
N GLY A 194 3.78 -18.78 20.71
CA GLY A 194 2.71 -18.37 19.81
C GLY A 194 2.60 -16.85 19.63
N SER A 195 3.48 -16.02 20.20
CA SER A 195 3.52 -14.62 19.80
C SER A 195 4.16 -14.48 18.41
N ILE A 196 3.88 -13.40 17.69
CA ILE A 196 4.60 -13.13 16.44
C ILE A 196 6.09 -12.85 16.70
N TYR A 197 6.96 -13.27 15.79
CA TYR A 197 8.40 -12.99 15.84
C TYR A 197 8.76 -11.94 14.78
N THR A 198 9.24 -10.78 15.24
CA THR A 198 9.57 -9.64 14.36
C THR A 198 11.05 -9.24 14.40
N LYS A 199 11.89 -9.91 15.20
CA LYS A 199 13.31 -9.53 15.31
C LYS A 199 14.07 -9.67 13.98
N ASN A 200 13.68 -10.60 13.11
CA ASN A 200 14.27 -10.73 11.76
C ASN A 200 13.95 -9.54 10.84
N LEU A 201 12.91 -8.76 11.13
CA LEU A 201 12.56 -7.56 10.38
C LEU A 201 13.53 -6.40 10.66
N ARG A 202 14.41 -6.54 11.66
CA ARG A 202 15.43 -5.56 12.06
C ARG A 202 14.77 -4.21 12.40
N SER A 203 15.04 -3.18 11.60
CA SER A 203 14.51 -1.83 11.81
C SER A 203 13.12 -1.61 11.20
N ALA A 204 12.65 -2.50 10.33
CA ALA A 204 11.31 -2.39 9.76
C ALA A 204 10.26 -2.72 10.83
N LEU A 205 9.37 -1.77 11.12
CA LEU A 205 8.28 -1.97 12.07
C LEU A 205 7.15 -2.83 11.49
N ALA A 206 6.90 -2.74 10.18
CA ALA A 206 5.83 -3.45 9.47
C ALA A 206 4.47 -3.39 10.21
N THR A 207 4.10 -2.19 10.68
CA THR A 207 2.96 -1.98 11.56
C THR A 207 2.03 -0.90 11.03
N ASP A 208 0.78 -1.28 10.77
CA ASP A 208 -0.27 -0.36 10.38
C ASP A 208 -1.15 -0.02 11.59
N THR A 209 -1.52 1.24 11.74
CA THR A 209 -2.30 1.73 12.87
C THR A 209 -3.49 2.55 12.39
N TYR A 210 -4.68 2.17 12.85
CA TYR A 210 -5.93 2.91 12.64
C TYR A 210 -6.40 3.49 13.97
N VAL A 211 -6.54 4.81 14.04
CA VAL A 211 -7.14 5.52 15.17
C VAL A 211 -8.57 5.85 14.79
N LEU A 212 -9.49 5.08 15.37
CA LEU A 212 -10.91 5.08 15.05
C LEU A 212 -11.70 5.97 15.98
N ASN A 213 -12.75 6.57 15.44
CA ASN A 213 -13.76 7.28 16.22
C ASN A 213 -14.75 6.31 16.86
N LYS A 214 -15.57 6.82 17.77
CA LYS A 214 -16.75 6.07 18.22
C LYS A 214 -17.72 5.94 17.05
N ALA A 215 -18.20 4.73 16.80
CA ALA A 215 -19.26 4.44 15.84
C ALA A 215 -20.53 3.96 16.56
N ASP A 216 -21.69 4.47 16.15
CA ASP A 216 -23.01 4.00 16.57
C ASP A 216 -23.86 3.77 15.32
N ASN A 217 -24.10 2.50 14.98
CA ASN A 217 -24.83 2.08 13.78
C ASN A 217 -24.24 2.63 12.47
N SER A 218 -22.90 2.62 12.33
CA SER A 218 -22.27 2.94 11.05
C SER A 218 -22.53 1.85 10.01
N TYR A 219 -22.31 2.18 8.73
CA TYR A 219 -22.06 1.14 7.72
C TYR A 219 -20.81 0.34 8.12
N GLU A 220 -20.64 -0.86 7.55
CA GLU A 220 -19.40 -1.62 7.74
C GLU A 220 -18.25 -0.78 7.17
N ILE A 221 -17.33 -0.37 8.04
CA ILE A 221 -16.14 0.39 7.64
C ILE A 221 -15.01 -0.62 7.47
N SER A 222 -14.35 -0.57 6.32
CA SER A 222 -13.12 -1.31 6.08
C SER A 222 -11.98 -0.36 5.77
N PHE A 223 -10.80 -0.65 6.30
CA PHE A 223 -9.59 0.09 5.99
C PHE A 223 -8.54 -0.80 5.32
N GLU A 224 -7.79 -0.19 4.41
CA GLU A 224 -6.58 -0.73 3.80
C GLU A 224 -5.50 0.35 3.79
N PRO A 225 -4.21 -0.03 3.92
CA PRO A 225 -3.12 0.87 3.68
C PRO A 225 -3.02 1.28 2.19
N HIS A 226 -2.42 2.45 1.93
CA HIS A 226 -2.33 3.03 0.58
C HIS A 226 -0.92 2.95 -0.02
N PHE A 227 0.12 3.17 0.80
CA PHE A 227 1.51 3.38 0.38
C PHE A 227 2.53 2.55 1.17
N THR A 228 2.11 1.42 1.73
CA THR A 228 2.99 0.46 2.39
C THR A 228 2.71 -0.97 1.95
N THR A 229 3.63 -1.88 2.22
CA THR A 229 3.50 -3.30 1.92
C THR A 229 4.41 -4.12 2.84
N HIS A 230 3.96 -5.31 3.21
CA HIS A 230 4.61 -6.18 4.18
C HIS A 230 4.77 -7.59 3.60
N GLY A 231 5.86 -8.27 3.99
CA GLY A 231 6.01 -9.70 3.78
C GLY A 231 5.56 -10.46 5.03
N PHE A 232 4.50 -11.26 4.96
CA PHE A 232 3.92 -11.87 6.16
C PHE A 232 3.10 -13.13 5.88
N ARG A 233 3.04 -13.99 6.91
CA ARG A 233 2.06 -15.08 7.05
C ARG A 233 1.13 -14.84 8.24
N TYR A 234 1.64 -14.16 9.26
CA TYR A 234 0.95 -13.92 10.52
C TYR A 234 0.65 -12.43 10.70
N VAL A 235 -0.51 -12.14 11.26
CA VAL A 235 -0.92 -10.77 11.60
C VAL A 235 -1.36 -10.77 13.06
N GLU A 236 -0.72 -9.92 13.86
CA GLU A 236 -1.14 -9.63 15.22
C GLU A 236 -2.02 -8.39 15.23
N ILE A 237 -3.21 -8.49 15.82
CA ILE A 237 -4.15 -7.40 16.01
C ILE A 237 -4.28 -7.09 17.50
N THR A 238 -4.09 -5.82 17.87
CA THR A 238 -4.33 -5.30 19.21
C THR A 238 -5.26 -4.10 19.17
N GLY A 239 -6.06 -3.90 20.22
CA GLY A 239 -6.99 -2.77 20.32
C GLY A 239 -8.25 -2.90 19.47
N TYR A 240 -8.49 -4.07 18.85
CA TYR A 240 -9.72 -4.30 18.09
C TYR A 240 -10.96 -4.20 19.01
N PRO A 241 -12.03 -3.50 18.61
CA PRO A 241 -13.23 -3.41 19.42
C PRO A 241 -13.99 -4.75 19.45
N GLY A 242 -13.88 -5.45 20.58
CA GLY A 242 -14.47 -6.77 20.78
C GLY A 242 -13.55 -7.91 20.34
N GLU A 243 -14.14 -9.05 20.00
CA GLU A 243 -13.39 -10.21 19.51
C GLU A 243 -13.39 -10.22 17.96
N PRO A 244 -12.21 -10.12 17.31
CA PRO A 244 -12.13 -10.20 15.87
C PRO A 244 -12.41 -11.63 15.40
N GLN A 245 -13.14 -11.76 14.29
CA GLN A 245 -13.48 -13.04 13.65
C GLN A 245 -12.50 -13.34 12.52
N LEU A 246 -12.52 -14.56 11.97
CA LEU A 246 -11.70 -14.89 10.78
C LEU A 246 -12.03 -13.99 9.58
N THR A 247 -13.26 -13.51 9.50
CA THR A 247 -13.70 -12.57 8.46
C THR A 247 -13.32 -11.12 8.74
N THR A 248 -12.78 -10.79 9.92
CA THR A 248 -12.36 -9.43 10.27
C THR A 248 -11.24 -8.94 9.37
N ILE A 249 -10.39 -9.84 8.88
CA ILE A 249 -9.28 -9.47 7.99
C ILE A 249 -9.24 -10.29 6.72
N LYS A 250 -8.76 -9.66 5.65
CA LYS A 250 -8.34 -10.31 4.41
C LYS A 250 -6.93 -9.86 4.04
N GLY A 251 -6.08 -10.79 3.68
CA GLY A 251 -4.78 -10.52 3.09
C GLY A 251 -4.94 -10.13 1.63
N ILE A 252 -4.47 -8.96 1.26
CA ILE A 252 -4.53 -8.43 -0.11
C ILE A 252 -3.16 -8.64 -0.75
N VAL A 253 -3.07 -9.61 -1.66
CA VAL A 253 -1.80 -10.01 -2.30
C VAL A 253 -1.54 -9.14 -3.52
N MET A 254 -0.36 -8.53 -3.55
CA MET A 254 0.08 -7.67 -4.65
C MET A 254 1.36 -8.18 -5.31
N ASN A 255 1.49 -7.99 -6.62
CA ASN A 255 2.73 -8.18 -7.39
C ASN A 255 2.57 -7.48 -8.76
N SER A 256 3.65 -7.40 -9.54
CA SER A 256 3.56 -7.00 -10.95
C SER A 256 2.62 -7.94 -11.70
N ASP A 257 1.72 -7.38 -12.51
CA ASP A 257 0.67 -8.12 -13.23
C ASP A 257 1.21 -8.88 -14.47
N THR A 258 2.29 -9.62 -14.29
CA THR A 258 2.89 -10.44 -15.35
C THR A 258 2.13 -11.76 -15.49
N PRO A 259 1.79 -12.19 -16.72
CA PRO A 259 1.07 -13.43 -16.95
C PRO A 259 1.85 -14.66 -16.47
N PHE A 260 1.11 -15.72 -16.17
CA PHE A 260 1.66 -16.97 -15.69
C PHE A 260 1.93 -17.90 -16.87
N ASP A 261 3.15 -17.89 -17.40
CA ASP A 261 3.46 -18.57 -18.67
C ASP A 261 3.96 -20.02 -18.51
N SER A 262 3.92 -20.58 -17.30
CA SER A 262 4.30 -21.98 -17.07
C SER A 262 3.48 -22.64 -15.97
N HIS A 263 3.05 -23.87 -16.24
CA HIS A 263 2.37 -24.75 -15.30
C HIS A 263 3.14 -26.06 -15.17
N PHE A 264 3.31 -26.55 -13.94
CA PHE A 264 3.97 -27.83 -13.67
C PHE A 264 3.16 -28.62 -12.65
N GLU A 265 2.67 -29.78 -13.05
CA GLU A 265 1.98 -30.73 -12.18
C GLU A 265 2.66 -32.10 -12.25
N MET A 266 2.69 -32.80 -11.13
CA MET A 266 3.25 -34.15 -11.03
C MET A 266 2.40 -35.03 -10.09
N ALA A 267 2.47 -36.34 -10.29
CA ALA A 267 1.68 -37.32 -9.56
C ALA A 267 1.98 -37.34 -8.05
N ALA A 268 0.96 -37.64 -7.25
CA ALA A 268 1.00 -37.55 -5.78
C ALA A 268 2.06 -38.43 -5.11
N SER A 269 2.51 -39.50 -5.77
CA SER A 269 3.50 -40.46 -5.28
C SER A 269 4.90 -39.87 -5.11
N GLU A 270 5.22 -38.74 -5.73
CA GLU A 270 6.56 -38.13 -5.73
C GLU A 270 6.61 -36.77 -4.98
N ARG A 271 5.52 -36.37 -4.31
CA ARG A 271 5.28 -35.02 -3.77
C ARG A 271 6.11 -34.57 -2.57
N ARG A 272 6.98 -35.42 -1.98
CA ARG A 272 7.57 -35.07 -0.68
C ARG A 272 8.54 -33.88 -0.74
N HIS A 273 9.21 -33.60 -1.87
CA HIS A 273 10.24 -32.54 -1.93
C HIS A 273 10.15 -31.55 -3.11
N THR A 274 9.54 -31.88 -4.26
CA THR A 274 9.66 -31.05 -5.48
C THR A 274 8.46 -30.16 -5.78
N GLN A 275 7.21 -30.63 -5.65
CA GLN A 275 6.02 -29.82 -5.99
C GLN A 275 5.82 -28.64 -5.03
N ARG A 276 5.96 -28.85 -3.71
CA ARG A 276 6.03 -27.75 -2.74
C ARG A 276 7.18 -26.79 -3.09
N GLY A 277 8.33 -27.32 -3.51
CA GLY A 277 9.47 -26.51 -3.96
C GLY A 277 9.16 -25.60 -5.15
N HIS A 278 8.37 -26.09 -6.12
CA HIS A 278 7.90 -25.28 -7.26
C HIS A 278 6.90 -24.21 -6.83
N GLU A 279 5.90 -24.55 -6.01
CA GLU A 279 4.94 -23.58 -5.45
C GLU A 279 5.67 -22.50 -4.62
N TYR A 280 6.62 -22.89 -3.76
CA TYR A 280 7.48 -21.97 -3.02
C TYR A 280 8.37 -21.12 -3.93
N ARG A 281 8.89 -21.66 -5.05
CA ARG A 281 9.70 -20.89 -6.02
C ARG A 281 8.86 -19.87 -6.78
N VAL A 282 7.66 -20.24 -7.22
CA VAL A 282 6.69 -19.31 -7.82
C VAL A 282 6.38 -18.17 -6.86
N LEU A 283 6.07 -18.49 -5.60
CA LEU A 283 5.76 -17.49 -4.58
C LEU A 283 6.96 -16.60 -4.25
N ARG A 284 8.19 -17.12 -4.34
CA ARG A 284 9.42 -16.31 -4.25
C ARG A 284 9.63 -15.42 -5.46
N LEU A 285 9.34 -15.87 -6.68
CA LEU A 285 9.46 -15.06 -7.90
C LEU A 285 8.48 -13.88 -7.92
N ARG A 286 7.37 -13.97 -7.19
CA ARG A 286 6.42 -12.86 -6.94
C ARG A 286 6.89 -11.87 -5.87
N ARG A 287 7.99 -12.15 -5.16
CA ARG A 287 8.67 -11.15 -4.32
C ARG A 287 9.63 -10.35 -5.20
N PRO A 288 9.77 -9.03 -5.01
CA PRO A 288 10.86 -8.31 -5.65
C PRO A 288 12.20 -8.97 -5.30
N PRO A 289 13.13 -9.11 -6.28
CA PRO A 289 14.37 -9.83 -6.07
C PRO A 289 15.20 -9.20 -4.96
N TYR A 290 15.80 -10.05 -4.12
CA TYR A 290 16.88 -9.65 -3.21
C TYR A 290 18.09 -9.24 -4.07
N VAL A 291 18.47 -7.97 -4.05
CA VAL A 291 19.78 -7.56 -4.59
C VAL A 291 20.84 -7.99 -3.56
N GLN A 292 21.44 -9.15 -3.77
CA GLN A 292 22.72 -9.46 -3.15
C GLN A 292 23.79 -8.64 -3.89
N ASN A 293 24.30 -7.61 -3.24
CA ASN A 293 25.60 -7.05 -3.63
C ASN A 293 26.65 -8.11 -3.32
N GLY A 294 27.06 -8.84 -4.36
CA GLY A 294 28.24 -9.69 -4.31
C GLY A 294 29.48 -8.79 -4.25
N GLU A 295 30.03 -8.59 -3.06
CA GLU A 295 31.45 -8.28 -2.95
C GLU A 295 32.21 -9.60 -3.09
N SER A 296 32.67 -9.88 -4.31
CA SER A 296 33.86 -10.70 -4.53
C SER A 296 35.08 -9.83 -4.25
N ASN A 297 35.81 -10.13 -3.18
CA ASN A 297 37.17 -9.65 -3.00
C ASN A 297 38.03 -10.81 -2.48
N GLN A 298 38.95 -11.21 -3.37
CA GLN A 298 40.16 -12.04 -3.21
C GLN A 298 40.00 -13.53 -2.87
#